data_AF-A0AA36I0X7-F1
#
_entry.id   AF-A0AA36I0X7-F1
#
_cell.length_a   1.000
_cell.length_b   1.000
_cell.length_c   1.000
_cell.angle_alpha   90.00
_cell.angle_beta   90.00
_cell.angle_gamma   90.00
#
_symmetry.space_group_name_H-M   'P 1'
#
loop_
_entity.id
_entity.type
_entity.pdbx_description
1 polymer ?
#
loop_
_entity_poly.entity_id
_entity_poly.type
_entity_poly.pdbx_seq_one_letter_code
_entity_poly.pdbx_strand_id
1 'polypeptide(L)'
;MAQKTPAAQLRGYKLLRLPMMPNSPITRTLLVKKNETRDPAEKEKAQRTLFVTHLDTFATEAQLQKAFAAFGPVERLGCWASRGLEIVFPLAKLQ
;
A
#
# COMPACT_ATOMS: atom_id res chain seq x y z
N MET A 1 10.09 -25.98 -21.45
CA MET A 1 10.63 -24.63 -21.22
C MET A 1 9.69 -23.91 -20.25
N ALA A 2 9.97 -23.97 -18.94
CA ALA A 2 9.14 -23.32 -17.94
C ALA A 2 9.59 -21.85 -17.80
N GLN A 3 8.75 -20.91 -18.27
CA GLN A 3 8.96 -19.50 -18.01
C GLN A 3 8.74 -19.26 -16.51
N LYS A 4 9.83 -19.35 -15.75
CA LYS A 4 9.89 -18.98 -14.35
C LYS A 4 9.75 -17.46 -14.31
N THR A 5 8.51 -16.98 -14.19
CA THR A 5 8.22 -15.55 -14.04
C THR A 5 9.14 -15.03 -12.94
N PRO A 6 9.97 -14.00 -13.19
CA PRO A 6 10.69 -13.37 -12.11
C PRO A 6 9.63 -12.61 -11.32
N ALA A 7 8.97 -13.31 -10.38
CA ALA A 7 8.36 -12.67 -9.24
C ALA A 7 9.53 -11.99 -8.54
N ALA A 8 9.83 -10.78 -8.99
CA ALA A 8 10.90 -9.97 -8.52
C ALA A 8 10.71 -9.91 -7.01
N GLN A 9 11.57 -10.64 -6.30
CA GLN A 9 11.70 -10.61 -4.87
C GLN A 9 12.31 -9.25 -4.56
N LEU A 10 11.51 -8.20 -4.73
CA LEU A 10 11.90 -6.82 -4.56
C LEU A 10 12.00 -6.60 -3.06
N ARG A 11 13.18 -6.83 -2.46
CA ARG A 11 13.63 -6.27 -1.16
C ARG A 11 12.56 -6.02 -0.07
N GLY A 12 11.68 -7.00 0.20
CA GLY A 12 10.64 -6.90 1.24
C GLY A 12 9.30 -6.25 0.81
N TYR A 13 9.11 -5.98 -0.48
CA TYR A 13 7.83 -5.59 -1.05
C TYR A 13 6.97 -6.83 -1.33
N LYS A 14 5.67 -6.72 -1.02
CA LYS A 14 4.62 -7.68 -1.32
C LYS A 14 3.75 -7.14 -2.45
N LEU A 15 3.16 -8.04 -3.24
CA LEU A 15 2.19 -7.66 -4.25
C LEU A 15 0.80 -7.60 -3.62
N LEU A 16 0.14 -6.45 -3.73
CA LEU A 16 -1.25 -6.24 -3.32
C LEU A 16 -2.10 -6.07 -4.57
N ARG A 17 -3.08 -6.96 -4.76
CA ARG A 17 -4.11 -6.78 -5.78
C ARG A 17 -5.21 -5.91 -5.20
N LEU A 18 -5.38 -4.73 -5.78
CA LEU A 18 -6.35 -3.74 -5.35
C LEU A 18 -7.40 -3.59 -6.46
N PRO A 19 -8.70 -3.81 -6.19
CA PRO A 19 -9.73 -3.52 -7.18
C PRO A 19 -9.72 -2.02 -7.50
N MET A 20 -9.92 -1.66 -8.78
CA MET A 20 -9.96 -0.25 -9.19
C MET A 20 -11.16 0.49 -8.59
N MET A 21 -12.25 -0.24 -8.35
CA MET A 21 -13.49 0.24 -7.75
C MET A 21 -14.08 -0.88 -6.88
N PRO A 22 -14.86 -0.56 -5.84
CA PRO A 22 -15.60 -1.57 -5.09
C PRO A 22 -16.40 -2.47 -6.04
N ASN A 23 -16.35 -3.78 -5.84
CA ASN A 23 -17.03 -4.80 -6.63
C ASN A 23 -16.62 -4.92 -8.12
N SER A 24 -15.50 -4.30 -8.54
CA SER A 24 -14.99 -4.48 -9.90
C SER A 24 -14.08 -5.72 -10.00
N PRO A 25 -14.21 -6.56 -11.05
CA PRO A 25 -13.29 -7.66 -11.31
C PRO A 25 -11.91 -7.17 -11.80
N ILE A 26 -11.81 -5.88 -12.16
CA ILE A 26 -10.56 -5.27 -12.63
C ILE A 26 -9.72 -4.87 -11.41
N THR A 27 -8.61 -5.58 -11.23
CA THR A 27 -7.63 -5.32 -10.16
C THR A 27 -6.34 -4.75 -10.72
N ARG A 28 -5.79 -3.73 -10.07
CA ARG A 28 -4.41 -3.29 -10.26
C ARG A 28 -3.48 -3.98 -9.28
N THR A 29 -2.25 -4.24 -9.69
CA THR A 29 -1.25 -4.83 -8.82
C THR A 29 -0.33 -3.73 -8.30
N LEU A 30 -0.28 -3.58 -6.99
CA LEU A 30 0.55 -2.60 -6.29
C LEU A 30 1.68 -3.30 -5.56
N LEU A 31 2.82 -2.63 -5.45
CA LEU A 31 3.95 -3.10 -4.66
C LEU A 31 3.92 -2.39 -3.30
N VAL A 32 3.64 -3.16 -2.24
CA VAL A 32 3.46 -2.65 -0.88
C VAL A 32 4.57 -3.14 0.04
N LYS A 33 5.08 -2.27 0.91
CA LYS A 33 6.08 -2.62 1.93
C LYS A 33 5.67 -2.02 3.26
N LYS A 34 5.81 -2.78 4.34
CA LYS A 34 5.58 -2.26 5.70
C LYS A 34 6.70 -1.29 6.06
N ASN A 35 6.36 -0.22 6.78
CA ASN A 35 7.37 0.64 7.36
C ASN A 35 8.05 -0.10 8.52
N GLU A 36 9.37 -0.22 8.44
CA GLU A 36 10.22 -0.82 9.47
C GLU A 36 11.14 0.27 9.99
N THR A 37 10.65 1.08 10.94
CA THR A 37 11.51 2.03 11.66
C THR A 37 12.20 1.35 12.83
N ARG A 38 13.44 1.77 13.10
CA ARG A 38 14.21 1.32 14.25
C ARG A 38 13.95 2.18 15.49
N ASP A 39 13.35 3.35 15.32
CA ASP A 39 13.07 4.28 16.42
C ASP A 39 11.85 3.83 17.23
N PRO A 40 11.98 3.64 18.56
CA PRO A 40 10.89 3.16 19.40
C PRO A 40 9.70 4.12 19.46
N ALA A 41 9.95 5.44 19.35
CA ALA A 41 8.90 6.46 19.35
C ALA A 41 8.03 6.44 18.07
N GLU A 42 8.62 6.10 16.92
CA GLU A 42 7.90 6.00 15.64
C GLU A 42 7.43 4.57 15.35
N LYS A 43 7.77 3.59 16.20
CA LYS A 43 7.48 2.17 15.96
C LYS A 43 5.98 1.89 15.84
N GLU A 44 5.17 2.49 16.71
CA GLU A 44 3.70 2.37 16.64
C GLU A 44 3.15 2.93 15.33
N LYS A 45 3.70 4.06 14.87
CA LYS A 45 3.34 4.66 13.60
C LYS A 45 3.82 3.81 12.41
N ALA A 46 5.02 3.28 12.46
CA ALA A 46 5.54 2.42 11.41
C ALA A 46 4.73 1.12 11.25
N GLN A 47 4.25 0.52 12.34
CA GLN A 47 3.41 -0.68 12.29
C GLN A 47 2.09 -0.47 11.54
N ARG A 48 1.57 0.76 11.54
CA ARG A 48 0.34 1.17 10.85
C ARG A 48 0.60 1.90 9.53
N THR A 49 1.85 1.97 9.08
CA THR A 49 2.24 2.63 7.84
C THR A 49 2.64 1.61 6.76
N LEU A 50 2.03 1.76 5.58
CA LEU A 50 2.39 1.01 4.36
C LEU A 50 2.95 1.96 3.31
N PHE A 51 4.05 1.56 2.70
CA PHE A 51 4.61 2.19 1.52
C PHE A 51 4.11 1.49 0.27
N VAL A 52 3.47 2.22 -0.61
CA VAL A 52 2.90 1.74 -1.86
C VAL A 52 3.64 2.37 -3.01
N THR A 53 4.08 1.55 -3.96
CA THR A 53 4.79 1.99 -5.17
C THR A 53 4.08 1.48 -6.40
N HIS A 54 4.45 2.02 -7.57
CA HIS A 54 3.82 1.69 -8.86
C HIS A 54 2.33 2.03 -8.87
N LEU A 55 1.99 3.18 -8.28
CA LEU A 55 0.68 3.78 -8.46
C LEU A 55 0.57 4.36 -9.86
N ASP A 56 -0.61 4.26 -10.45
CA ASP A 56 -0.92 4.92 -11.71
C ASP A 56 -0.69 6.43 -11.56
N THR A 57 -0.14 7.07 -12.60
CA THR A 57 0.12 8.52 -12.63
C THR A 57 -1.13 9.36 -12.40
N PHE A 58 -2.31 8.79 -12.66
CA PHE A 58 -3.61 9.43 -12.50
C PHE A 58 -4.37 9.00 -11.23
N ALA A 59 -3.76 8.18 -10.37
CA ALA A 59 -4.40 7.75 -9.13
C ALA A 59 -4.55 8.95 -8.18
N THR A 60 -5.80 9.37 -7.96
CA THR A 60 -6.11 10.45 -7.01
C THR A 60 -6.14 9.92 -5.57
N GLU A 61 -5.89 10.82 -4.61
CA GLU A 61 -6.00 10.52 -3.18
C GLU A 61 -7.36 9.92 -2.82
N ALA A 62 -8.45 10.50 -3.34
CA ALA A 62 -9.82 10.02 -3.09
C ALA A 62 -10.06 8.60 -3.63
N GLN A 63 -9.51 8.26 -4.80
CA GLN A 63 -9.62 6.90 -5.36
C GLN A 63 -8.79 5.91 -4.54
N LEU A 64 -7.61 6.31 -4.08
CA LEU A 64 -6.77 5.49 -3.22
C LEU A 64 -7.45 5.25 -1.89
N GLN A 65 -7.96 6.29 -1.24
CA GLN A 65 -8.71 6.17 0.01
C GLN A 65 -9.89 5.21 -0.12
N LYS A 66 -10.69 5.34 -1.19
CA LYS A 66 -11.83 4.44 -1.46
C LYS A 66 -11.39 3.00 -1.70
N ALA A 67 -10.29 2.79 -2.43
CA ALA A 67 -9.81 1.45 -2.73
C ALA A 67 -9.20 0.77 -1.50
N PHE A 68 -8.46 1.52 -0.67
CA PHE A 68 -7.89 1.03 0.59
C PHE A 68 -8.90 0.93 1.73
N ALA A 69 -10.07 1.57 1.62
CA ALA A 69 -11.17 1.44 2.57
C ALA A 69 -11.63 -0.02 2.76
N ALA A 70 -11.42 -0.88 1.76
CA ALA A 70 -11.70 -2.31 1.86
C ALA A 70 -10.85 -3.03 2.93
N PHE A 71 -9.67 -2.49 3.27
CA PHE A 71 -8.77 -3.04 4.30
C PHE A 71 -8.92 -2.35 5.66
N GLY A 72 -9.61 -1.22 5.70
CA GLY A 72 -9.82 -0.43 6.91
C GLY A 72 -9.88 1.06 6.62
N PRO A 73 -10.31 1.87 7.59
CA PRO A 73 -10.26 3.32 7.48
C PRO A 73 -8.81 3.78 7.23
N VAL A 74 -8.61 4.72 6.31
CA VAL A 74 -7.31 5.34 6.05
C VAL A 74 -7.22 6.63 6.84
N GLU A 75 -6.22 6.79 7.70
CA GLU A 75 -6.01 7.99 8.53
C GLU A 75 -5.32 9.08 7.73
N ARG A 76 -4.26 8.73 6.99
CA ARG A 76 -3.48 9.68 6.21
C ARG A 76 -2.94 9.04 4.94
N LEU A 77 -2.99 9.80 3.86
CA LEU A 77 -2.27 9.54 2.62
C LEU A 77 -1.20 10.63 2.48
N GLY A 78 0.06 10.23 2.30
CA GLY A 78 1.18 11.13 2.12
C GLY A 78 1.94 10.79 0.85
N CYS A 79 2.29 11.78 0.04
CA CYS A 79 3.18 11.56 -1.09
C CYS A 79 4.59 11.21 -0.58
N TRP A 80 5.06 10.00 -0.87
CA TRP A 80 6.36 9.52 -0.45
C TRP A 80 7.28 9.39 -1.67
N ALA A 81 8.07 10.44 -1.89
CA ALA A 81 8.97 10.62 -3.04
C ALA A 81 8.25 10.60 -4.41
N SER A 82 9.01 10.87 -5.48
CA SER A 82 8.48 11.17 -6.83
C SER A 82 7.62 10.07 -7.50
N ARG A 83 7.45 8.88 -6.89
CA ARG A 83 6.65 7.75 -7.44
C ARG A 83 6.00 6.83 -6.38
N GLY A 84 5.97 7.23 -5.10
CA GLY A 84 5.48 6.39 -4.00
C GLY A 84 4.45 7.10 -3.12
N LEU A 85 3.68 6.32 -2.38
CA LEU A 85 2.68 6.81 -1.43
C LEU A 85 2.84 6.12 -0.09
N GLU A 86 2.78 6.90 0.97
CA GLU A 86 2.68 6.43 2.34
C GLU A 86 1.20 6.41 2.75
N ILE A 87 0.72 5.27 3.22
CA ILE A 87 -0.63 5.07 3.72
C ILE A 87 -0.54 4.76 5.20
N VAL A 88 -1.14 5.60 6.03
CA VAL A 88 -1.22 5.41 7.48
C VAL A 88 -2.64 4.98 7.83
N PHE A 89 -2.76 3.86 8.52
CA PHE A 89 -4.02 3.37 9.08
C PHE A 89 -4.18 3.88 10.53
N PRO A 90 -5.41 4.10 11.01
CA PRO A 90 -5.65 4.46 12.38
C PRO A 90 -5.37 3.30 13.32
N LEU A 91 -4.91 3.64 14.52
CA LEU A 91 -4.61 2.69 15.58
C LEU A 91 -5.88 1.93 16.05
N ALA A 92 -7.06 2.49 15.76
CA ALA A 92 -8.34 1.89 16.09
C ALA A 92 -8.69 0.72 15.14
N LYS A 93 -8.53 -0.50 15.67
CA LYS A 93 -8.97 -1.80 15.11
C LYS A 93 -8.04 -2.48 14.09
N LEU A 94 -6.87 -2.88 14.57
CA LEU A 94 -6.37 -4.23 14.26
C LEU A 94 -6.70 -5.13 15.47
N GLN A 95 -7.93 -5.63 15.51
CA GLN A 95 -8.30 -6.81 16.33
C GLN A 95 -8.48 -7.98 15.38
#